data_AF-A0A249KHJ1-F1
#
_entry.id   AF-A0A249KHJ1-F1
#
_cell.length_a   1.000
_cell.length_b   1.000
_cell.length_c   1.000
_cell.angle_alpha   90.00
_cell.angle_beta   90.00
_cell.angle_gamma   90.00
#
_symmetry.space_group_name_H-M   'P 1'
#
loop_
_entity.id
_entity.type
_entity.pdbx_description
1 polymer ?
#
loop_
_entity_poly.entity_id
_entity_poly.type
_entity_poly.pdbx_seq_one_letter_code
_entity_poly.pdbx_strand_id
1 'polypeptide(L)'
;MSERTQAIWDWFNGAPLRVLVIFLVAFISHLAGHRAIDRAIARLSQADLKPGPGTAKRQSERARTIGTVFSSTFNAAVWIIAIGMILGEFGFNLGPVIASAGVIGVALGLGAQTLVRDVLSGIFMLIEDQYGVGDDVKVQDIEGKVERVGLRITQVRDSNNVLWYVRNGEILIVGNKSQKR
;
A
#
# COMPACT_ATOMS: atom_id res chain seq x y z
N MET A 1 -47.43 13.29 27.20
CA MET A 1 -46.38 12.60 26.42
C MET A 1 -45.25 12.34 27.38
N SER A 2 -44.88 11.08 27.68
CA SER A 2 -43.80 10.80 28.65
C SER A 2 -42.46 11.28 28.10
N GLU A 3 -41.52 11.71 28.95
CA GLU A 3 -40.16 12.10 28.53
C GLU A 3 -39.48 10.99 27.69
N ARG A 4 -39.79 9.72 27.97
CA ARG A 4 -39.37 8.57 27.15
C ARG A 4 -39.88 8.63 25.71
N THR A 5 -41.14 9.02 25.49
CA THR A 5 -41.67 9.15 24.12
C THR A 5 -41.01 10.29 23.35
N GLN A 6 -40.69 11.42 23.98
CA GLN A 6 -39.97 12.52 23.30
C GLN A 6 -38.53 12.13 22.95
N ALA A 7 -37.79 11.47 23.85
CA ALA A 7 -36.43 10.98 23.58
C ALA A 7 -36.39 9.96 22.42
N ILE A 8 -37.41 9.10 22.30
CA ILE A 8 -37.52 8.15 21.18
C ILE A 8 -37.77 8.88 19.86
N TRP A 9 -38.61 9.93 19.86
CA TRP A 9 -38.88 10.74 18.68
C TRP A 9 -37.66 11.57 18.24
N ASP A 10 -36.91 12.15 19.17
CA ASP A 10 -35.69 12.90 18.88
C ASP A 10 -34.57 12.00 18.35
N TRP A 11 -34.44 10.78 18.89
CA TRP A 11 -33.55 9.77 18.35
C TRP A 11 -33.98 9.35 16.94
N PHE A 12 -35.28 9.14 16.68
CA PHE A 12 -35.78 8.76 15.36
C PHE A 12 -35.61 9.88 14.30
N ASN A 13 -35.53 11.14 14.72
CA ASN A 13 -35.29 12.26 13.81
C ASN A 13 -33.81 12.45 13.46
N GLY A 14 -32.88 12.03 14.33
CA GLY A 14 -31.43 12.20 14.12
C GLY A 14 -30.68 10.94 13.68
N ALA A 15 -30.98 9.80 14.30
CA ALA A 15 -30.24 8.55 14.12
C ALA A 15 -30.42 7.94 12.72
N PRO A 16 -31.64 7.82 12.16
CA PRO A 16 -31.82 7.30 10.80
C PRO A 16 -31.11 8.15 9.74
N LEU A 17 -31.09 9.48 9.91
CA LEU A 17 -30.37 10.39 9.03
C LEU A 17 -28.86 10.14 9.08
N ARG A 18 -28.28 10.00 10.28
CA ARG A 18 -26.86 9.71 10.45
C ARG A 18 -26.47 8.35 9.88
N VAL A 19 -27.28 7.32 10.12
CA VAL A 19 -27.08 5.99 9.54
C VAL A 19 -27.12 6.06 8.00
N LEU A 20 -28.07 6.82 7.44
CA LEU A 20 -28.15 7.02 5.99
C LEU A 20 -26.91 7.74 5.47
N VAL A 21 -26.43 8.79 6.14
CA VAL A 21 -25.20 9.50 5.77
C VAL A 21 -23.98 8.57 5.83
N ILE A 22 -23.82 7.78 6.89
CA ILE A 22 -22.71 6.81 7.02
C ILE A 22 -22.76 5.81 5.87
N PHE A 23 -23.93 5.24 5.59
CA PHE A 23 -24.12 4.30 4.49
C PHE A 23 -23.80 4.94 3.14
N LEU A 24 -24.25 6.17 2.90
CA LEU A 24 -24.05 6.90 1.66
C LEU A 24 -22.57 7.23 1.46
N VAL A 25 -21.86 7.66 2.51
CA VAL A 25 -20.41 7.89 2.49
C VAL A 25 -19.65 6.57 2.23
N ALA A 26 -20.03 5.47 2.89
CA ALA A 26 -19.43 4.17 2.67
C ALA A 26 -19.65 3.67 1.24
N PHE A 27 -20.86 3.87 0.70
CA PHE A 27 -21.22 3.50 -0.66
C PHE A 27 -20.46 4.34 -1.71
N ILE A 28 -20.38 5.66 -1.52
CA ILE A 28 -19.56 6.54 -2.37
C ILE A 28 -18.09 6.10 -2.30
N SER A 29 -17.57 5.83 -1.11
CA SER A 29 -16.19 5.40 -0.90
C SER A 29 -15.90 4.07 -1.61
N HIS A 30 -16.82 3.11 -1.53
CA HIS A 30 -16.75 1.84 -2.27
C HIS A 30 -16.70 2.08 -3.78
N LEU A 31 -17.61 2.90 -4.31
CA LEU A 31 -17.69 3.21 -5.74
C LEU A 31 -16.46 3.98 -6.24
N ALA A 32 -15.94 4.91 -5.44
CA ALA A 32 -14.74 5.68 -5.75
C ALA A 32 -13.49 4.80 -5.68
N GLY A 33 -13.39 3.96 -4.65
CA GLY A 33 -12.28 3.03 -4.44
C GLY A 33 -12.15 2.03 -5.57
N HIS A 34 -13.23 1.34 -5.94
CA HIS A 34 -13.20 0.37 -7.03
C HIS A 34 -12.74 1.02 -8.34
N ARG A 35 -13.29 2.20 -8.68
CA ARG A 35 -12.86 2.94 -9.88
C ARG A 35 -11.41 3.42 -9.81
N ALA A 36 -10.95 3.91 -8.66
CA ALA A 36 -9.58 4.39 -8.50
C ALA A 36 -8.57 3.24 -8.67
N ILE A 37 -8.89 2.07 -8.12
CA ILE A 37 -8.06 0.87 -8.18
C ILE A 37 -8.02 0.33 -9.61
N ASP A 38 -9.16 0.19 -10.27
CA ASP A 38 -9.23 -0.22 -11.68
C ASP A 38 -8.43 0.70 -12.60
N ARG A 39 -8.53 2.03 -12.39
CA ARG A 39 -7.72 3.00 -13.12
C ARG A 39 -6.23 2.84 -12.84
N ALA A 40 -5.83 2.60 -11.60
CA ALA A 40 -4.43 2.41 -11.23
C ALA A 40 -3.85 1.14 -11.88
N ILE A 41 -4.59 0.03 -11.85
CA ILE A 41 -4.20 -1.23 -12.49
C ILE A 41 -4.10 -1.05 -14.01
N ALA A 42 -5.08 -0.38 -14.62
CA ALA A 42 -5.07 -0.12 -16.06
C ALA A 42 -3.87 0.73 -16.50
N ARG A 43 -3.42 1.67 -15.65
CA ARG A 43 -2.17 2.42 -15.89
C ARG A 43 -0.93 1.54 -15.77
N LEU A 44 -0.89 0.66 -14.77
CA LEU A 44 0.23 -0.26 -14.55
C LEU A 44 0.34 -1.36 -15.61
N SER A 45 -0.78 -1.79 -16.21
CA SER A 45 -0.78 -2.76 -17.30
C SER A 45 -0.36 -2.15 -18.64
N GLN A 46 -0.57 -0.84 -18.84
CA GLN A 46 -0.13 -0.10 -20.03
C GLN A 46 1.31 0.43 -19.92
N ALA A 47 1.86 0.56 -18.71
CA ALA A 47 3.27 0.85 -18.49
C ALA A 47 4.10 -0.40 -18.88
N ASP A 48 4.43 -0.50 -20.17
CA ASP A 48 5.18 -1.60 -20.76
C ASP A 48 6.65 -1.56 -20.28
N LEU A 49 6.90 -2.17 -19.12
CA LEU A 49 8.20 -2.16 -18.46
C LEU A 49 9.21 -3.14 -19.10
N LYS A 50 8.78 -4.03 -20.02
CA LYS A 50 9.65 -4.94 -20.80
C LYS A 50 8.92 -5.51 -22.06
N PRO A 51 9.20 -5.00 -23.27
CA PRO A 51 8.66 -5.57 -24.50
C PRO A 51 9.29 -6.95 -24.76
N GLY A 52 8.45 -7.99 -24.88
CA GLY A 52 8.85 -9.36 -25.17
C GLY A 52 7.63 -10.24 -25.51
N PRO A 53 7.78 -11.31 -26.33
CA PRO A 53 6.66 -12.19 -26.65
C PRO A 53 6.12 -12.87 -25.38
N GLY A 54 4.85 -12.64 -25.02
CA GLY A 54 4.17 -13.28 -23.89
C GLY A 54 4.36 -12.64 -22.50
N THR A 55 5.23 -11.63 -22.34
CA THR A 55 5.39 -10.91 -21.04
C THR A 55 4.21 -10.01 -20.72
N ALA A 56 3.61 -9.37 -21.74
CA ALA A 56 2.48 -8.46 -21.57
C ALA A 56 1.23 -9.14 -20.96
N LYS A 57 0.89 -10.36 -21.42
CA LYS A 57 -0.23 -11.14 -20.85
C LYS A 57 0.01 -11.45 -19.38
N ARG A 58 1.19 -11.96 -19.02
CA ARG A 58 1.54 -12.33 -17.65
C ARG A 58 1.61 -11.12 -16.71
N GLN A 59 2.05 -9.96 -17.19
CA GLN A 59 2.04 -8.71 -16.43
C GLN A 59 0.60 -8.22 -16.19
N SER A 60 -0.26 -8.28 -17.22
CA SER A 60 -1.67 -7.88 -17.09
C SER A 60 -2.44 -8.75 -16.09
N GLU A 61 -2.19 -10.06 -16.09
CA GLU A 61 -2.80 -10.99 -15.13
C GLU A 61 -2.34 -10.70 -13.71
N ARG A 62 -1.02 -10.47 -13.49
CA ARG A 62 -0.48 -10.08 -12.18
C ARG A 62 -1.07 -8.76 -11.67
N ALA A 63 -1.14 -7.75 -12.53
CA ALA A 63 -1.71 -6.45 -12.19
C ALA A 63 -3.19 -6.59 -11.81
N ARG A 64 -3.95 -7.41 -12.55
CA ARG A 64 -5.36 -7.70 -12.24
C ARG A 64 -5.53 -8.40 -10.89
N THR A 65 -4.73 -9.42 -10.60
CA THR A 65 -4.80 -10.14 -9.30
C THR A 65 -4.49 -9.20 -8.13
N ILE A 66 -3.42 -8.41 -8.22
CA ILE A 66 -3.07 -7.40 -7.21
C ILE A 66 -4.23 -6.42 -7.03
N GLY A 67 -4.80 -5.99 -8.15
CA GLY A 67 -5.97 -5.16 -8.21
C GLY A 67 -7.16 -5.68 -7.44
N THR A 68 -7.56 -6.91 -7.73
CA THR A 68 -8.67 -7.59 -7.06
C THR A 68 -8.44 -7.72 -5.56
N VAL A 69 -7.22 -8.11 -5.15
CA VAL A 69 -6.87 -8.21 -3.72
C VAL A 69 -7.00 -6.84 -3.05
N PHE A 70 -6.43 -5.79 -3.64
CA PHE A 70 -6.46 -4.46 -3.05
C PHE A 70 -7.87 -3.88 -2.98
N SER A 71 -8.68 -4.05 -4.03
CA SER A 71 -10.09 -3.63 -4.02
C SER A 71 -10.91 -4.39 -3.00
N SER A 72 -10.66 -5.70 -2.83
CA SER A 72 -11.40 -6.51 -1.85
C SER A 72 -11.04 -6.08 -0.43
N THR A 73 -9.75 -5.90 -0.13
CA THR A 73 -9.28 -5.44 1.18
C THR A 73 -9.79 -4.03 1.51
N PHE A 74 -9.73 -3.10 0.56
CA PHE A 74 -10.25 -1.74 0.74
C PHE A 74 -11.76 -1.76 1.01
N ASN A 75 -12.53 -2.49 0.21
CA ASN A 75 -13.98 -2.59 0.38
C ASN A 75 -14.36 -3.22 1.72
N ALA A 76 -13.63 -4.26 2.15
CA ALA A 76 -13.84 -4.86 3.46
C ALA A 76 -13.59 -3.86 4.59
N ALA A 77 -12.49 -3.10 4.53
CA ALA A 77 -12.17 -2.08 5.53
C ALA A 77 -13.25 -0.98 5.61
N VAL A 78 -13.70 -0.46 4.47
CA VAL A 78 -14.77 0.57 4.40
C VAL A 78 -16.04 0.06 5.08
N TRP A 79 -16.49 -1.16 4.76
CA TRP A 79 -17.71 -1.71 5.35
C TRP A 79 -17.58 -2.04 6.83
N ILE A 80 -16.43 -2.55 7.28
CA ILE A 80 -16.16 -2.79 8.71
C ILE A 80 -16.27 -1.48 9.50
N ILE A 81 -15.67 -0.40 9.00
CA ILE A 81 -15.74 0.93 9.64
C ILE A 81 -17.18 1.43 9.63
N ALA A 82 -17.88 1.35 8.50
CA ALA A 82 -19.27 1.81 8.38
C ALA A 82 -20.21 1.07 9.34
N ILE A 83 -20.10 -0.26 9.44
CA ILE A 83 -20.88 -1.08 10.37
C ILE A 83 -20.57 -0.67 11.81
N GLY A 84 -19.30 -0.49 12.16
CA GLY A 84 -18.91 0.02 13.48
C GLY A 84 -19.57 1.36 13.81
N MET A 85 -19.50 2.33 12.89
CA MET A 85 -20.13 3.64 13.09
C MET A 85 -21.65 3.55 13.25
N ILE A 86 -22.32 2.69 12.46
CA ILE A 86 -23.76 2.45 12.58
C ILE A 86 -24.11 1.85 13.95
N LEU A 87 -23.36 0.86 14.42
CA LEU A 87 -23.55 0.29 15.76
C LEU A 87 -23.39 1.37 16.85
N GLY A 88 -22.46 2.31 16.69
CA GLY A 88 -22.31 3.45 17.59
C GLY A 88 -23.59 4.29 17.73
N GLU A 89 -24.33 4.50 16.64
CA GLU A 89 -25.59 5.27 16.66
C GLU A 89 -26.72 4.53 17.40
N PHE A 90 -26.67 3.19 17.45
CA PHE A 90 -27.58 2.36 18.26
C PHE A 90 -27.15 2.26 19.75
N GLY A 91 -26.12 3.00 20.16
CA GLY A 91 -25.65 3.04 21.55
C GLY A 91 -24.66 1.94 21.93
N PHE A 92 -24.12 1.19 20.97
CA PHE A 92 -23.06 0.24 21.25
C PHE A 92 -21.73 0.97 21.54
N ASN A 93 -21.00 0.50 22.55
CA ASN A 93 -19.69 1.06 22.86
C ASN A 93 -18.65 0.60 21.82
N LEU A 94 -18.11 1.56 21.07
CA LEU A 94 -17.06 1.30 20.07
C LEU A 94 -15.66 1.20 20.65
N GLY A 95 -15.45 1.55 21.91
CA GLY A 95 -14.15 1.51 22.60
C GLY A 95 -13.41 0.17 22.42
N PRO A 96 -14.04 -0.98 22.73
CA PRO A 96 -13.42 -2.28 22.51
C PRO A 96 -13.06 -2.55 21.04
N VAL A 97 -13.93 -2.19 20.09
CA VAL A 97 -13.70 -2.38 18.65
C VAL A 97 -12.52 -1.54 18.17
N ILE A 98 -12.47 -0.27 18.58
CA ILE A 98 -11.38 0.66 18.24
C ILE A 98 -10.07 0.18 18.87
N ALA A 99 -10.10 -0.27 20.12
CA ALA A 99 -8.92 -0.82 20.79
C ALA A 99 -8.38 -2.06 20.07
N SER A 100 -9.25 -3.01 19.71
CA SER A 100 -8.85 -4.20 18.93
C SER A 100 -8.33 -3.85 17.54
N ALA A 101 -9.00 -2.92 16.84
CA ALA A 101 -8.53 -2.42 15.55
C ALA A 101 -7.15 -1.76 15.66
N GLY A 102 -6.89 -1.04 16.76
CA GLY A 102 -5.58 -0.48 17.07
C GLY A 102 -4.48 -1.55 17.18
N VAL A 103 -4.73 -2.63 17.91
CA VAL A 103 -3.76 -3.76 18.03
C VAL A 103 -3.48 -4.42 16.68
N ILE A 104 -4.54 -4.68 15.90
CA ILE A 104 -4.41 -5.23 14.53
C ILE A 104 -3.61 -4.26 13.64
N GLY A 105 -3.89 -2.96 13.74
CA GLY A 105 -3.18 -1.92 13.00
C GLY A 105 -1.69 -1.89 13.32
N VAL A 106 -1.32 -2.01 14.61
CA VAL A 106 0.08 -2.11 15.03
C VAL A 106 0.73 -3.37 14.46
N ALA A 107 0.07 -4.52 14.55
CA ALA A 107 0.61 -5.77 14.01
C ALA A 107 0.86 -5.69 12.50
N LEU A 108 -0.08 -5.13 11.74
CA LEU A 108 0.08 -4.89 10.30
C LEU A 108 1.20 -3.89 10.01
N GLY A 109 1.31 -2.81 10.78
CA GLY A 109 2.36 -1.82 10.64
C GLY A 109 3.75 -2.39 10.87
N LEU A 110 3.91 -3.22 11.91
CA LEU A 110 5.15 -3.95 12.19
C LEU A 110 5.48 -4.95 11.07
N GLY A 111 4.48 -5.66 10.54
CA GLY A 111 4.66 -6.57 9.40
C GLY A 111 5.09 -5.85 8.12
N ALA A 112 4.60 -4.64 7.88
CA ALA A 112 4.95 -3.82 6.72
C ALA A 112 6.21 -2.96 6.90
N GLN A 113 6.78 -2.90 8.11
CA GLN A 113 7.87 -1.97 8.45
C GLN A 113 9.08 -2.10 7.52
N THR A 114 9.45 -3.33 7.14
CA THR A 114 10.59 -3.58 6.25
C THR A 114 10.34 -3.04 4.84
N LEU A 115 9.12 -3.18 4.31
CA LEU A 115 8.76 -2.63 3.00
C LEU A 115 8.81 -1.10 3.00
N VAL A 116 8.33 -0.47 4.07
CA VAL A 116 8.39 1.00 4.21
C VAL A 116 9.84 1.46 4.26
N ARG A 117 10.69 0.76 5.04
CA ARG A 117 12.13 1.04 5.08
C ARG A 117 12.76 0.92 3.70
N ASP A 118 12.48 -0.16 2.97
CA ASP A 118 13.03 -0.37 1.63
C ASP A 118 12.69 0.77 0.67
N VAL A 119 11.43 1.19 0.63
CA VAL A 119 10.97 2.25 -0.27
C VAL A 119 11.59 3.59 0.09
N LEU A 120 11.61 3.94 1.38
CA LEU A 120 12.21 5.21 1.82
C LEU A 120 13.71 5.25 1.53
N SER A 121 14.44 4.18 1.85
CA SER A 121 15.87 4.07 1.54
C SER A 121 16.12 4.19 0.03
N GLY A 122 15.30 3.54 -0.80
CA GLY A 122 15.40 3.66 -2.26
C GLY A 122 15.16 5.08 -2.78
N ILE A 123 14.17 5.79 -2.23
CA ILE A 123 13.90 7.19 -2.59
C ILE A 123 15.10 8.08 -2.23
N PHE A 124 15.64 7.96 -1.02
CA PHE A 124 16.81 8.76 -0.61
C PHE A 124 18.04 8.44 -1.44
N MET A 125 18.33 7.17 -1.72
CA MET A 125 19.45 6.78 -2.59
C MET A 125 19.36 7.43 -3.99
N LEU A 126 18.15 7.53 -4.56
CA LEU A 126 17.93 8.16 -5.86
C LEU A 126 18.03 9.69 -5.80
N ILE A 127 17.50 10.32 -4.74
CA ILE A 127 17.55 11.78 -4.58
C ILE A 127 18.98 12.26 -4.30
N GLU A 128 19.75 11.49 -3.54
CA GLU A 128 21.14 11.79 -3.17
C GLU A 128 22.16 11.36 -4.24
N ASP A 129 21.70 10.73 -5.33
CA ASP A 129 22.54 10.21 -6.42
C ASP A 129 23.74 9.39 -5.91
N GLN A 130 23.49 8.47 -4.97
CA GLN A 130 24.56 7.67 -4.36
C GLN A 130 25.20 6.71 -5.38
N TYR A 131 24.40 6.18 -6.31
CA TYR A 131 24.83 5.38 -7.45
C TYR A 131 23.73 5.27 -8.50
N GLY A 132 24.14 5.13 -9.75
CA GLY A 132 23.27 5.00 -10.91
C GLY A 132 23.34 3.62 -11.59
N VAL A 133 22.47 3.44 -12.58
CA VAL A 133 22.56 2.27 -13.49
C VAL A 133 23.85 2.36 -14.29
N GLY A 134 24.62 1.27 -14.28
CA GLY A 134 25.91 1.19 -14.97
C GLY A 134 27.12 1.41 -14.07
N ASP A 135 26.92 1.90 -12.84
CA ASP A 135 28.01 2.07 -11.88
C ASP A 135 28.53 0.73 -11.36
N ASP A 136 29.83 0.64 -11.20
CA ASP A 136 30.50 -0.42 -10.45
C ASP A 136 30.43 -0.08 -8.95
N VAL A 137 29.73 -0.91 -8.19
CA VAL A 137 29.43 -0.68 -6.79
C VAL A 137 29.82 -1.90 -5.95
N LYS A 138 30.19 -1.63 -4.70
CA LYS A 138 30.25 -2.62 -3.64
C LYS A 138 29.11 -2.37 -2.66
N VAL A 139 28.19 -3.32 -2.56
CA VAL A 139 27.06 -3.30 -1.65
C VAL A 139 27.16 -4.53 -0.75
N GLN A 140 27.43 -4.31 0.54
CA GLN A 140 27.72 -5.40 1.48
C GLN A 140 28.86 -6.31 0.97
N ASP A 141 28.61 -7.61 0.83
CA ASP A 141 29.56 -8.61 0.32
C ASP A 141 29.49 -8.80 -1.21
N ILE A 142 28.65 -8.03 -1.90
CA ILE A 142 28.45 -8.11 -3.34
C ILE A 142 29.21 -6.98 -4.03
N GLU A 143 30.02 -7.31 -5.02
CA GLU A 143 30.73 -6.35 -5.86
C GLU A 143 30.38 -6.59 -7.32
N GLY A 144 29.98 -5.54 -8.04
CA GLY A 144 29.59 -5.66 -9.43
C GLY A 144 28.91 -4.41 -9.98
N LYS A 145 28.35 -4.56 -11.19
CA LYS A 145 27.72 -3.46 -11.92
C LYS A 145 26.22 -3.38 -11.63
N VAL A 146 25.72 -2.18 -11.35
CA VAL A 146 24.28 -1.92 -11.18
C VAL A 146 23.56 -2.05 -12.52
N GLU A 147 22.58 -2.94 -12.60
CA GLU A 147 21.75 -3.09 -13.80
C GLU A 147 20.45 -2.33 -13.74
N ARG A 148 19.89 -2.21 -12.54
CA ARG A 148 18.61 -1.53 -12.31
C ARG A 148 18.53 -1.02 -10.89
N VAL A 149 18.14 0.25 -10.76
CA VAL A 149 17.73 0.82 -9.47
C VAL A 149 16.21 0.91 -9.47
N GLY A 150 15.56 0.24 -8.53
CA GLY A 150 14.14 0.35 -8.27
C GLY A 150 13.89 1.00 -6.90
N LEU A 151 12.64 1.36 -6.61
CA LEU A 151 12.30 1.97 -5.32
C LEU A 151 12.53 1.03 -4.13
N ARG A 152 12.31 -0.28 -4.30
CA ARG A 152 12.46 -1.29 -3.24
C ARG A 152 13.73 -2.13 -3.35
N ILE A 153 14.17 -2.39 -4.58
CA ILE A 153 15.22 -3.36 -4.90
C ILE A 153 16.19 -2.74 -5.89
N THR A 154 17.49 -2.89 -5.63
CA THR A 154 18.58 -2.65 -6.58
C THR A 154 19.08 -3.99 -7.11
N GLN A 155 19.33 -4.06 -8.42
CA GLN A 155 19.89 -5.23 -9.08
C GLN A 155 21.36 -4.99 -9.40
N VAL A 156 22.22 -5.87 -8.91
CA VAL A 156 23.68 -5.81 -9.10
C VAL A 156 24.14 -7.11 -9.73
N ARG A 157 24.95 -7.03 -10.78
CA ARG A 157 25.53 -8.18 -11.45
C ARG A 157 27.01 -8.28 -11.16
N ASP A 158 27.43 -9.41 -10.60
CA ASP A 158 28.84 -9.64 -10.26
C ASP A 158 29.68 -10.10 -11.46
N SER A 159 30.98 -10.27 -11.24
CA SER A 159 31.94 -10.76 -12.25
C SER A 159 31.69 -12.19 -12.71
N ASN A 160 30.97 -12.99 -11.91
CA ASN A 160 30.56 -14.35 -12.25
C ASN A 160 29.23 -14.37 -13.02
N ASN A 161 28.72 -13.20 -13.43
CA ASN A 161 27.47 -13.02 -14.15
C ASN A 161 26.22 -13.44 -13.33
N VAL A 162 26.31 -13.47 -12.00
CA VAL A 162 25.17 -13.72 -11.10
C VAL A 162 24.44 -12.40 -10.86
N LEU A 163 23.11 -12.42 -11.01
CA LEU A 163 22.25 -11.27 -10.77
C LEU A 163 21.69 -11.30 -9.35
N TRP A 164 22.10 -10.34 -8.54
CA TRP A 164 21.70 -10.16 -7.16
C TRP A 164 20.54 -9.16 -7.04
N TYR A 165 19.58 -9.46 -6.17
CA TYR A 165 18.45 -8.58 -5.86
C TYR A 165 18.59 -8.09 -4.42
N VAL A 166 19.06 -6.87 -4.24
CA VAL A 166 19.36 -6.31 -2.92
C VAL A 166 18.21 -5.43 -2.46
N ARG A 167 17.72 -5.65 -1.24
CA ARG A 167 16.72 -4.77 -0.62
C ARG A 167 17.33 -3.45 -0.23
N ASN A 168 16.72 -2.37 -0.69
CA ASN A 168 17.22 -1.02 -0.44
C ASN A 168 17.29 -0.67 1.04
N GLY A 169 16.39 -1.20 1.87
CA GLY A 169 16.36 -0.94 3.31
C GLY A 169 17.40 -1.70 4.11
N GLU A 170 18.17 -2.58 3.45
CA GLU A 170 19.30 -3.32 4.04
C GLU A 170 20.65 -2.80 3.53
N ILE A 171 20.65 -1.84 2.61
CA ILE A 171 21.88 -1.16 2.16
C ILE A 171 22.25 -0.13 3.21
N LEU A 172 23.04 -0.54 4.20
CA LEU A 172 23.55 0.35 5.24
C LEU A 172 24.73 1.20 4.74
N ILE A 173 25.55 0.63 3.85
CA ILE A 173 26.75 1.24 3.28
C ILE A 173 26.86 0.79 1.82
N VAL A 174 27.22 1.72 0.94
CA VAL A 174 27.55 1.46 -0.46
C VAL A 174 28.85 2.16 -0.83
N GLY A 175 29.72 1.47 -1.55
CA GLY A 175 30.90 2.06 -2.18
C GLY A 175 30.69 2.17 -3.68
N ASN A 176 30.58 3.39 -4.22
CA ASN A 176 30.55 3.62 -5.67
C ASN A 176 31.98 3.78 -6.18
N LYS A 177 32.47 2.83 -6.98
CA LYS A 177 33.83 2.85 -7.54
C LYS A 177 33.92 3.65 -8.85
N SER A 178 32.78 3.95 -9.46
CA SER A 178 32.69 4.66 -10.73
C SER A 178 32.63 6.18 -10.55
N GLN A 179 32.21 6.64 -9.38
CA GLN A 179 32.13 8.06 -9.05
C GLN A 179 33.54 8.64 -8.85
N LYS A 180 33.99 9.41 -9.83
CA LYS A 180 35.22 10.21 -9.74
C LYS A 180 34.88 11.56 -9.13
N ARG A 181 35.77 12.03 -8.25
CA ARG A 181 35.64 13.30 -7.54
C ARG A 181 35.70 14.50 -8.47
#